data_AF-A0A7W6JWA3-F1
#
_entry.id   AF-A0A7W6JWA3-F1
#
_cell.length_a   1.000
_cell.length_b   1.000
_cell.length_c   1.000
_cell.angle_alpha   90.00
_cell.angle_beta   90.00
_cell.angle_gamma   90.00
#
_symmetry.space_group_name_H-M   'P 1'
#
loop_
_entity.id
_entity.type
_entity.pdbx_description
1 polymer ?
#
loop_
_entity_poly.entity_id
_entity_poly.type
_entity_poly.pdbx_seq_one_letter_code
_entity_poly.pdbx_strand_id
1 'polypeptide(L)'
;MAMIRSLDEICLRVISGVSQKLIREAIRCYEASAYRAAIISAWIAVSSDLIEKLRELAGGGDARAKELEASLDNFQERLQNNDGASLKGLLEFERNLIDFFKQDFQFFGSNEYIEISRLREDRHRCAHPSYDFTDNIYQPSAEAARLHVVNAIELVLSRSPTSGKPALERLISLVSSRHFPERFEDVVIRLKASEFGQARESLIKAFVDTMIYQSVEEGSDLYLNMSAVIALHASIEMYRETAFPRAIQQINKLIPKLADQHMWVAAAEVFMIPDLRPEIDLANRATLSRWIENEEGDLAASSVNFALSVD
;
A
#
# COMPACT_ATOMS: atom_id res chain seq x y z
N MET A 1 -27.44 -10.51 0.39
CA MET A 1 -26.98 -11.41 1.49
C MET A 1 -25.51 -11.70 1.26
N ALA A 2 -24.63 -11.36 2.18
CA ALA A 2 -23.22 -11.76 2.11
C ALA A 2 -23.15 -13.27 2.39
N MET A 3 -22.74 -14.06 1.38
CA MET A 3 -22.54 -15.50 1.51
C MET A 3 -21.25 -15.76 2.30
N ILE A 4 -21.34 -16.59 3.35
CA ILE A 4 -20.16 -17.06 4.09
C ILE A 4 -19.39 -18.00 3.15
N ARG A 5 -18.23 -17.54 2.65
CA ARG A 5 -17.36 -18.32 1.74
C ARG A 5 -16.75 -19.53 2.44
N SER A 6 -16.49 -20.60 1.71
CA SER A 6 -15.79 -21.77 2.27
C SER A 6 -14.33 -21.42 2.62
N LEU A 7 -13.77 -22.03 3.67
CA LEU A 7 -12.35 -21.87 4.02
C LEU A 7 -11.43 -22.38 2.90
N ASP A 8 -11.82 -23.47 2.22
CA ASP A 8 -11.07 -24.00 1.09
C ASP A 8 -11.07 -23.05 -0.11
N GLU A 9 -12.21 -22.42 -0.40
CA GLU A 9 -12.32 -21.45 -1.49
C GLU A 9 -11.42 -20.23 -1.25
N ILE A 10 -11.43 -19.69 -0.03
CA ILE A 10 -10.59 -18.54 0.29
C ILE A 10 -9.10 -18.91 0.33
N CYS A 11 -8.75 -20.15 0.69
CA CYS A 11 -7.38 -20.66 0.68
C CYS A 11 -6.74 -20.65 -0.72
N LEU A 12 -7.54 -20.67 -1.79
CA LEU A 12 -7.05 -20.57 -3.17
C LEU A 12 -6.46 -19.20 -3.51
N ARG A 13 -6.77 -18.15 -2.73
CA ARG A 13 -6.23 -16.79 -2.92
C ARG A 13 -4.87 -16.57 -2.27
N VAL A 14 -4.36 -17.55 -1.53
CA VAL A 14 -3.05 -17.44 -0.89
C VAL A 14 -1.95 -17.45 -1.95
N ILE A 15 -1.05 -16.47 -1.89
CA ILE A 15 -0.02 -16.27 -2.92
C ILE A 15 1.14 -17.26 -2.76
N SER A 16 1.71 -17.35 -1.56
CA SER A 16 2.86 -18.24 -1.30
C SER A 16 2.43 -19.70 -1.18
N GLY A 17 3.16 -20.57 -1.88
CA GLY A 17 2.95 -22.03 -1.80
C GLY A 17 3.30 -22.61 -0.43
N VAL A 18 4.21 -21.97 0.33
CA VAL A 18 4.55 -22.38 1.71
C VAL A 18 3.41 -21.98 2.64
N SER A 19 2.98 -20.72 2.58
CA SER A 19 1.84 -20.21 3.36
C SER A 19 0.56 -20.98 3.11
N GLN A 20 0.31 -21.41 1.86
CA GLN A 20 -0.85 -22.23 1.52
C GLN A 20 -0.82 -23.59 2.22
N LYS A 21 0.35 -24.22 2.37
CA LYS A 21 0.47 -25.48 3.11
C LYS A 21 0.18 -25.26 4.60
N LEU A 22 0.76 -24.23 5.21
CA LEU A 22 0.60 -23.92 6.63
C LEU A 22 -0.84 -23.56 6.99
N ILE A 23 -1.51 -22.73 6.17
CA ILE A 23 -2.90 -22.35 6.47
C ILE A 23 -3.87 -23.52 6.29
N ARG A 24 -3.58 -24.48 5.41
CA ARG A 24 -4.37 -25.72 5.30
C ARG A 24 -4.29 -26.57 6.57
N GLU A 25 -3.20 -26.52 7.32
CA GLU A 25 -3.14 -27.16 8.64
C GLU A 25 -4.11 -26.50 9.62
N ALA A 26 -4.17 -25.16 9.62
CA ALA A 26 -5.13 -24.42 10.44
C ALA A 26 -6.58 -24.75 10.08
N ILE A 27 -6.89 -24.87 8.78
CA ILE A 27 -8.23 -25.26 8.30
C ILE A 27 -8.57 -26.67 8.76
N ARG A 28 -7.66 -27.64 8.64
CA ARG A 28 -7.88 -29.01 9.13
C ARG A 28 -8.10 -29.06 10.63
N CYS A 29 -7.33 -28.29 11.41
CA CYS A 29 -7.56 -28.17 12.85
C CYS A 29 -8.94 -27.59 13.16
N TYR A 30 -9.38 -26.58 12.39
CA TYR A 30 -10.70 -25.98 12.53
C TYR A 30 -11.81 -27.00 12.25
N GLU A 31 -11.72 -27.75 11.14
CA GLU A 31 -12.68 -28.78 10.77
C GLU A 31 -12.76 -29.92 11.79
N ALA A 32 -11.63 -30.26 12.41
CA ALA A 32 -11.55 -31.24 13.49
C ALA A 32 -12.03 -30.70 14.85
N SER A 33 -12.61 -29.49 14.91
CA SER A 33 -13.01 -28.81 16.15
C SER A 33 -11.85 -28.55 17.14
N ALA A 34 -10.61 -28.57 16.66
CA ALA A 34 -9.40 -28.27 17.42
C ALA A 34 -9.09 -26.77 17.36
N TYR A 35 -9.99 -25.93 17.88
CA TYR A 35 -9.98 -24.47 17.69
C TYR A 35 -8.72 -23.78 18.22
N ARG A 36 -8.18 -24.20 19.37
CA ARG A 36 -6.90 -23.67 19.90
C ARG A 36 -5.75 -23.94 18.93
N ALA A 37 -5.69 -25.16 18.40
CA ALA A 37 -4.67 -25.55 17.43
C ALA A 37 -4.85 -24.79 16.11
N ALA A 38 -6.09 -24.59 15.65
CA ALA A 38 -6.38 -23.81 14.45
C ALA A 38 -5.85 -22.37 14.56
N ILE A 39 -6.05 -21.69 15.70
CA ILE A 39 -5.54 -20.34 15.94
C ILE A 39 -4.00 -20.33 15.97
N ILE A 40 -3.37 -21.30 16.65
CA ILE A 40 -1.90 -21.41 16.68
C ILE A 40 -1.34 -21.62 15.27
N SER A 41 -1.90 -22.55 14.50
CA SER A 41 -1.48 -22.84 13.12
C SER A 41 -1.72 -21.64 12.19
N ALA A 42 -2.82 -20.90 12.36
CA ALA A 42 -3.08 -19.69 11.58
C ALA A 42 -2.01 -18.61 11.85
N TRP A 43 -1.59 -18.44 13.11
CA TRP A 43 -0.49 -17.54 13.45
C TRP A 43 0.85 -17.99 12.84
N ILE A 44 1.15 -19.28 12.86
CA ILE A 44 2.37 -19.82 12.22
C ILE A 44 2.38 -19.48 10.72
N ALA A 45 1.25 -19.67 10.03
CA ALA A 45 1.12 -19.29 8.63
C ALA A 45 1.37 -17.79 8.40
N VAL A 46 0.75 -16.93 9.22
CA VAL A 46 0.94 -15.46 9.15
C VAL A 46 2.39 -15.05 9.38
N SER A 47 3.03 -15.55 10.43
CA SER A 47 4.42 -15.18 10.75
C SER A 47 5.39 -15.65 9.68
N SER A 48 5.22 -16.88 9.16
CA SER A 48 6.04 -17.40 8.07
C SER A 48 5.90 -16.56 6.81
N ASP A 49 4.66 -16.21 6.44
CA ASP A 49 4.35 -15.42 5.25
C ASP A 49 4.91 -13.99 5.34
N LEU A 50 4.78 -13.35 6.51
CA LEU A 50 5.36 -12.03 6.75
C LEU A 50 6.89 -12.05 6.69
N ILE A 51 7.55 -13.12 7.13
CA ILE A 51 9.02 -13.26 6.99
C ILE A 51 9.40 -13.40 5.51
N GLU A 52 8.68 -14.23 4.74
CA GLU A 52 8.93 -14.37 3.29
C GLU A 52 8.78 -13.02 2.58
N LYS A 53 7.72 -12.29 2.91
CA LYS A 53 7.46 -10.94 2.42
C LYS A 53 8.51 -9.90 2.79
N LEU A 54 9.06 -10.00 3.99
CA LEU A 54 10.16 -9.14 4.43
C LEU A 54 11.40 -9.36 3.55
N ARG A 55 11.72 -10.61 3.22
CA ARG A 55 12.83 -10.98 2.33
C ARG A 55 12.58 -10.52 0.91
N GLU A 56 11.34 -10.65 0.41
CA GLU A 56 10.96 -10.09 -0.90
C GLU A 56 11.16 -8.56 -0.95
N LEU A 57 10.75 -7.84 0.10
CA LEU A 57 10.97 -6.39 0.21
C LEU A 57 12.45 -6.02 0.22
N ALA A 58 13.26 -6.77 0.98
CA ALA A 58 14.70 -6.54 1.06
C ALA A 58 15.38 -6.81 -0.29
N GLY A 59 15.04 -7.92 -0.95
CA GLY A 59 15.48 -8.25 -2.31
C GLY A 59 15.03 -7.22 -3.35
N GLY A 60 13.85 -6.61 -3.14
CA GLY A 60 13.31 -5.51 -3.93
C GLY A 60 13.95 -4.14 -3.66
N GLY A 61 14.92 -4.05 -2.74
CA GLY A 61 15.72 -2.85 -2.50
C GLY A 61 15.27 -1.98 -1.32
N ASP A 62 14.22 -2.34 -0.59
CA ASP A 62 13.73 -1.56 0.56
C ASP A 62 14.81 -1.53 1.67
N ALA A 63 15.30 -0.34 1.99
CA ALA A 63 16.41 -0.16 2.94
C ALA A 63 16.05 -0.65 4.34
N ARG A 64 14.81 -0.39 4.80
CA ARG A 64 14.36 -0.79 6.12
C ARG A 64 14.14 -2.30 6.19
N ALA A 65 13.63 -2.89 5.11
CA ALA A 65 13.52 -4.35 5.01
C ALA A 65 14.89 -5.04 5.07
N LYS A 66 15.92 -4.50 4.40
CA LYS A 66 17.29 -5.03 4.47
C LYS A 66 17.88 -4.99 5.88
N GLU A 67 17.64 -3.90 6.62
CA GLU A 67 18.07 -3.81 8.03
C GLU A 67 17.42 -4.89 8.90
N LEU A 68 16.10 -5.07 8.75
CA LEU A 68 15.35 -6.07 9.52
C LEU A 68 15.71 -7.51 9.11
N GLU A 69 15.93 -7.76 7.82
CA GLU A 69 16.41 -9.05 7.30
C GLU A 69 17.79 -9.38 7.85
N ALA A 70 18.75 -8.44 7.80
CA ALA A 70 20.08 -8.63 8.35
C ALA A 70 20.06 -8.90 9.86
N SER A 71 19.16 -8.22 10.60
CA SER A 71 18.94 -8.50 12.03
C SER A 71 18.43 -9.91 12.27
N LEU A 72 17.45 -10.36 11.49
CA LEU A 72 16.90 -11.72 11.56
C LEU A 72 17.97 -12.77 11.26
N ASP A 73 18.74 -12.58 10.19
CA ASP A 73 19.79 -13.50 9.77
C ASP A 73 20.91 -13.59 10.81
N ASN A 74 21.28 -12.47 11.45
CA ASN A 74 22.25 -12.44 12.54
C ASN A 74 21.78 -13.32 13.73
N PHE A 75 20.52 -13.20 14.14
CA PHE A 75 19.99 -14.05 15.19
C PHE A 75 19.97 -15.53 14.80
N GLN A 76 19.64 -15.85 13.55
CA GLN A 76 19.65 -17.23 13.04
C GLN A 76 21.07 -17.82 13.04
N GLU A 77 22.07 -17.07 12.59
CA GLU A 77 23.47 -17.50 12.57
C GLU A 77 24.02 -17.73 13.99
N ARG A 78 23.76 -16.82 14.92
CA ARG A 78 24.18 -16.97 16.31
C ARG A 78 23.52 -18.17 17.00
N LEU A 79 22.25 -18.44 16.68
CA LEU A 79 21.55 -19.63 17.20
C LEU A 79 22.19 -20.93 16.68
N GLN A 80 22.57 -20.99 15.39
CA GLN A 80 23.32 -22.14 14.84
C GLN A 80 24.66 -22.36 15.56
N ASN A 81 25.27 -21.28 16.06
CA ASN A 81 26.48 -21.31 16.86
C ASN A 81 26.23 -21.56 18.37
N ASN A 82 25.06 -22.09 18.75
CA ASN A 82 24.64 -22.43 20.12
C ASN A 82 24.56 -21.25 21.12
N ASP A 83 24.40 -20.02 20.63
CA ASP A 83 24.13 -18.88 21.52
C ASP A 83 22.65 -18.82 21.89
N GLY A 84 22.32 -19.36 23.07
CA GLY A 84 20.97 -19.38 23.63
C GLY A 84 20.33 -18.00 23.83
N ALA A 85 21.10 -16.91 23.90
CA ALA A 85 20.55 -15.56 23.97
C ALA A 85 19.85 -15.15 22.65
N SER A 86 20.25 -15.75 21.54
CA SER A 86 19.68 -15.49 20.19
C SER A 86 18.25 -15.97 20.05
N LEU A 87 17.87 -17.02 20.79
CA LEU A 87 16.48 -17.50 20.82
C LEU A 87 15.52 -16.42 21.34
N LYS A 88 15.93 -15.67 22.37
CA LYS A 88 15.14 -14.55 22.89
C LYS A 88 14.97 -13.46 21.84
N GLY A 89 16.03 -13.15 21.08
CA GLY A 89 15.99 -12.19 19.97
C GLY A 89 15.00 -12.60 18.88
N LEU A 90 15.01 -13.87 18.47
CA LEU A 90 14.05 -14.39 17.49
C LEU A 90 12.60 -14.33 17.98
N LEU A 91 12.35 -14.66 19.25
CA LEU A 91 11.01 -14.57 19.84
C LEU A 91 10.52 -13.12 19.94
N GLU A 92 11.40 -12.17 20.28
CA GLU A 92 11.06 -10.74 20.25
C GLU A 92 10.83 -10.23 18.84
N PHE A 93 11.60 -10.72 17.86
CA PHE A 93 11.39 -10.41 16.45
C PHE A 93 10.01 -10.90 15.97
N GLU A 94 9.65 -12.15 16.27
CA GLU A 94 8.32 -12.72 15.97
C GLU A 94 7.21 -11.88 16.63
N ARG A 95 7.40 -11.49 17.89
CA ARG A 95 6.42 -10.68 18.63
C ARG A 95 6.16 -9.34 17.94
N ASN A 96 7.21 -8.67 17.49
CA ASN A 96 7.13 -7.32 16.91
C ASN A 96 6.88 -7.34 15.38
N LEU A 97 6.78 -8.52 14.76
CA LEU A 97 6.70 -8.67 13.31
C LEU A 97 5.52 -7.90 12.69
N ILE A 98 4.32 -8.03 13.26
CA ILE A 98 3.15 -7.28 12.78
C ILE A 98 3.29 -5.76 12.99
N ASP A 99 4.08 -5.34 13.98
CA ASP A 99 4.31 -3.94 14.30
C ASP A 99 5.25 -3.32 13.27
N PHE A 100 6.32 -4.02 12.87
CA PHE A 100 7.17 -3.63 11.75
C PHE A 100 6.35 -3.47 10.46
N PHE A 101 5.50 -4.45 10.15
CA PHE A 101 4.62 -4.39 8.97
C PHE A 101 3.61 -3.25 9.03
N LYS A 102 3.13 -2.87 10.22
CA LYS A 102 2.26 -1.69 10.37
C LYS A 102 3.02 -0.38 10.22
N GLN A 103 4.15 -0.22 10.89
CA GLN A 103 4.84 1.05 11.05
C GLN A 103 5.79 1.35 9.89
N ASP A 104 6.62 0.37 9.53
CA ASP A 104 7.70 0.53 8.57
C ASP A 104 7.21 0.34 7.13
N PHE A 105 6.27 -0.61 6.91
CA PHE A 105 5.81 -0.99 5.57
C PHE A 105 4.37 -0.57 5.26
N GLN A 106 3.65 0.02 6.22
CA GLN A 106 2.23 0.40 6.09
C GLN A 106 1.34 -0.73 5.53
N PHE A 107 1.68 -1.97 5.86
CA PHE A 107 1.04 -3.16 5.35
C PHE A 107 -0.36 -3.40 5.96
N PHE A 108 -0.67 -2.76 7.08
CA PHE A 108 -1.99 -2.87 7.69
C PHE A 108 -2.65 -1.49 7.83
N GLY A 109 -3.92 -1.38 7.43
CA GLY A 109 -4.80 -0.30 7.88
C GLY A 109 -4.99 -0.32 9.41
N SER A 110 -5.56 0.73 10.00
CA SER A 110 -5.73 0.79 11.47
C SER A 110 -6.65 -0.31 12.01
N ASN A 111 -7.77 -0.59 11.34
CA ASN A 111 -8.69 -1.66 11.73
C ASN A 111 -8.08 -3.04 11.47
N GLU A 112 -7.40 -3.22 10.34
CA GLU A 112 -6.75 -4.49 9.99
C GLU A 112 -5.66 -4.86 10.99
N TYR A 113 -4.91 -3.86 11.45
CA TYR A 113 -3.90 -4.03 12.49
C TYR A 113 -4.53 -4.52 13.80
N ILE A 114 -5.67 -3.95 14.21
CA ILE A 114 -6.40 -4.42 15.40
C ILE A 114 -6.79 -5.90 15.25
N GLU A 115 -7.34 -6.28 14.10
CA GLU A 115 -7.78 -7.66 13.87
C GLU A 115 -6.61 -8.65 13.85
N ILE A 116 -5.48 -8.32 13.23
CA ILE A 116 -4.31 -9.22 13.21
C ILE A 116 -3.59 -9.25 14.56
N SER A 117 -3.59 -8.15 15.32
CA SER A 117 -3.09 -8.16 16.70
C SER A 117 -3.91 -9.08 17.59
N ARG A 118 -5.24 -9.13 17.43
CA ARG A 118 -6.09 -10.08 18.18
C ARG A 118 -5.70 -11.54 17.93
N LEU A 119 -5.34 -11.90 16.69
CA LEU A 119 -4.82 -13.24 16.38
C LEU A 119 -3.56 -13.55 17.20
N ARG A 120 -2.61 -12.60 17.29
CA ARG A 120 -1.38 -12.75 18.10
C ARG A 120 -1.70 -12.99 19.58
N GLU A 121 -2.60 -12.17 20.14
CA GLU A 121 -3.00 -12.26 21.56
C GLU A 121 -3.75 -13.57 21.85
N ASP A 122 -4.70 -13.96 21.01
CA ASP A 122 -5.44 -15.22 21.20
C ASP A 122 -4.55 -16.45 20.95
N ARG A 123 -3.56 -16.37 20.06
CA ARG A 123 -2.52 -17.40 19.94
C ARG A 123 -1.75 -17.55 21.26
N HIS A 124 -1.37 -16.45 21.90
CA HIS A 124 -0.70 -16.49 23.20
C HIS A 124 -1.57 -17.24 24.22
N ARG A 125 -2.85 -16.86 24.34
CA ARG A 125 -3.82 -17.54 25.22
C ARG A 125 -4.01 -19.03 24.89
N CYS A 126 -3.98 -19.39 23.60
CA CYS A 126 -4.11 -20.78 23.14
C CYS A 126 -2.84 -21.61 23.40
N ALA A 127 -1.66 -21.01 23.43
CA ALA A 127 -0.41 -21.74 23.68
C ALA A 127 -0.14 -21.96 25.17
N HIS A 128 -0.62 -21.07 26.04
CA HIS A 128 -0.36 -21.15 27.47
C HIS A 128 -1.36 -22.07 28.21
N PRO A 129 -0.87 -22.96 29.09
CA PRO A 129 -1.71 -23.98 29.73
C PRO A 129 -2.60 -23.47 30.87
N SER A 130 -2.27 -22.34 31.54
CA SER A 130 -3.11 -21.50 32.43
C SER A 130 -2.17 -20.61 33.28
N TYR A 131 -2.46 -19.32 33.43
CA TYR A 131 -1.79 -18.42 34.40
C TYR A 131 -2.71 -17.94 35.52
N ASP A 132 -3.98 -18.36 35.47
CA ASP A 132 -5.02 -17.90 36.37
C ASP A 132 -5.28 -18.95 37.48
N PHE A 133 -5.69 -18.49 38.67
CA PHE A 133 -5.93 -19.35 39.84
C PHE A 133 -7.08 -20.34 39.66
N THR A 134 -7.81 -20.25 38.55
CA THR A 134 -9.05 -21.00 38.29
C THR A 134 -8.90 -22.20 37.35
N ASP A 135 -7.67 -22.59 36.96
CA ASP A 135 -7.37 -23.74 36.06
C ASP A 135 -8.15 -23.73 34.73
N ASN A 136 -8.75 -22.59 34.36
CA ASN A 136 -9.58 -22.48 33.16
C ASN A 136 -8.69 -22.22 31.94
N ILE A 137 -8.51 -23.26 31.15
CA ILE A 137 -7.84 -23.19 29.85
C ILE A 137 -8.72 -22.38 28.89
N TYR A 138 -8.12 -21.41 28.19
CA TYR A 138 -8.83 -20.65 27.17
C TYR A 138 -9.36 -21.58 26.05
N GLN A 139 -10.68 -21.57 25.87
CA GLN A 139 -11.38 -22.29 24.81
C GLN A 139 -12.10 -21.30 23.87
N PRO A 140 -11.53 -21.00 22.69
CA PRO A 140 -12.20 -20.18 21.69
C PRO A 140 -13.40 -20.92 21.08
N SER A 141 -14.42 -20.17 20.68
CA SER A 141 -15.55 -20.73 19.93
C SER A 141 -15.16 -21.04 18.47
N ALA A 142 -16.01 -21.79 17.77
CA ALA A 142 -15.84 -22.06 16.35
C ALA A 142 -15.80 -20.75 15.53
N GLU A 143 -16.67 -19.79 15.85
CA GLU A 143 -16.75 -18.50 15.16
C GLU A 143 -15.46 -17.69 15.36
N ALA A 144 -14.93 -17.67 16.58
CA ALA A 144 -13.67 -16.98 16.88
C ALA A 144 -12.49 -17.60 16.11
N ALA A 145 -12.35 -18.93 16.12
CA ALA A 145 -11.30 -19.60 15.36
C ALA A 145 -11.45 -19.36 13.84
N ARG A 146 -12.69 -19.41 13.33
CA ARG A 146 -12.95 -19.15 11.90
C ARG A 146 -12.59 -17.72 11.51
N LEU A 147 -12.95 -16.74 12.34
CA LEU A 147 -12.61 -15.33 12.12
C LEU A 147 -11.09 -15.16 11.97
N HIS A 148 -10.32 -15.77 12.85
CA HIS A 148 -8.86 -15.74 12.82
C HIS A 148 -8.27 -16.37 11.56
N VAL A 149 -8.78 -17.52 11.12
CA VAL A 149 -8.34 -18.16 9.87
C VAL A 149 -8.67 -17.29 8.65
N VAL A 150 -9.87 -16.72 8.61
CA VAL A 150 -10.29 -15.81 7.52
C VAL A 150 -9.42 -14.56 7.49
N ASN A 151 -9.20 -13.93 8.65
CA ASN A 151 -8.38 -12.72 8.76
C ASN A 151 -6.93 -12.98 8.37
N ALA A 152 -6.35 -14.12 8.77
CA ALA A 152 -5.01 -14.52 8.32
C ALA A 152 -4.94 -14.52 6.78
N ILE A 153 -5.90 -15.16 6.11
CA ILE A 153 -5.93 -15.24 4.64
C ILE A 153 -6.14 -13.87 3.99
N GLU A 154 -7.20 -13.16 4.39
CA GLU A 154 -7.64 -11.92 3.74
C GLU A 154 -6.71 -10.73 3.99
N LEU A 155 -6.17 -10.64 5.21
CA LEU A 155 -5.37 -9.49 5.65
C LEU A 155 -3.88 -9.69 5.37
N VAL A 156 -3.42 -10.93 5.27
CA VAL A 156 -1.99 -11.27 5.11
C VAL A 156 -1.78 -12.13 3.88
N LEU A 157 -2.14 -13.42 3.93
CA LEU A 157 -1.62 -14.44 3.01
C LEU A 157 -2.02 -14.25 1.53
N SER A 158 -3.11 -13.54 1.27
CA SER A 158 -3.60 -13.22 -0.08
C SER A 158 -3.08 -11.89 -0.64
N ARG A 159 -2.24 -11.16 0.10
CA ARG A 159 -1.76 -9.83 -0.29
C ARG A 159 -0.27 -9.86 -0.61
N SER A 160 0.15 -9.15 -1.65
CA SER A 160 1.58 -8.95 -1.97
C SER A 160 2.26 -8.01 -0.96
N PRO A 161 3.58 -8.13 -0.75
CA PRO A 161 4.35 -7.27 0.15
C PRO A 161 4.70 -5.93 -0.47
N THR A 162 3.70 -5.18 -0.92
CA THR A 162 3.95 -3.89 -1.56
C THR A 162 4.19 -2.83 -0.49
N SER A 163 5.45 -2.51 -0.19
CA SER A 163 5.82 -1.31 0.59
C SER A 163 5.48 -0.08 -0.24
N GLY A 164 4.79 0.90 0.36
CA GLY A 164 4.30 2.07 -0.35
C GLY A 164 5.42 2.91 -0.97
N LYS A 165 6.60 2.96 -0.35
CA LYS A 165 7.71 3.82 -0.81
C LYS A 165 8.48 3.24 -2.00
N PRO A 166 8.99 1.99 -1.99
CA PRO A 166 9.62 1.39 -3.16
C PRO A 166 8.66 1.24 -4.34
N ALA A 167 7.38 0.98 -4.07
CA ALA A 167 6.37 0.93 -5.13
C ALA A 167 6.15 2.31 -5.75
N LEU A 168 6.08 3.36 -4.92
CA LEU A 168 6.02 4.73 -5.40
C LEU A 168 7.27 5.10 -6.22
N GLU A 169 8.46 4.75 -5.77
CA GLU A 169 9.72 4.99 -6.51
C GLU A 169 9.71 4.29 -7.89
N ARG A 170 9.28 3.02 -7.94
CA ARG A 170 9.11 2.29 -9.21
C ARG A 170 8.07 2.93 -10.12
N LEU A 171 6.98 3.46 -9.56
CA LEU A 171 5.96 4.17 -10.32
C LEU A 171 6.47 5.51 -10.84
N ILE A 172 7.28 6.24 -10.06
CA ILE A 172 7.96 7.46 -10.51
C ILE A 172 8.88 7.12 -11.69
N SER A 173 9.76 6.13 -11.54
CA SER A 173 10.66 5.69 -12.62
C SER A 173 9.91 5.18 -13.85
N LEU A 174 8.72 4.61 -13.66
CA LEU A 174 7.84 4.20 -14.75
C LEU A 174 7.31 5.41 -15.50
N VAL A 175 6.76 6.40 -14.81
CA VAL A 175 6.16 7.62 -15.39
C VAL A 175 7.21 8.53 -16.02
N SER A 176 8.39 8.65 -15.41
CA SER A 176 9.50 9.46 -15.95
C SER A 176 10.24 8.76 -17.10
N SER A 177 9.92 7.50 -17.40
CA SER A 177 10.57 6.77 -18.48
C SER A 177 10.29 7.39 -19.85
N ARG A 178 11.32 7.47 -20.69
CA ARG A 178 11.21 7.92 -22.09
C ARG A 178 10.18 7.14 -22.92
N HIS A 179 9.86 5.90 -22.53
CA HIS A 179 8.92 5.04 -23.24
C HIS A 179 7.55 4.96 -22.56
N PHE A 180 7.27 5.87 -21.61
CA PHE A 180 5.95 5.95 -21.01
C PHE A 180 4.91 6.39 -22.07
N PRO A 181 3.71 5.81 -22.10
CA PRO A 181 2.72 6.17 -23.11
C PRO A 181 2.26 7.62 -22.98
N GLU A 182 1.96 8.27 -24.11
CA GLU A 182 1.44 9.64 -24.14
C GLU A 182 -0.10 9.68 -24.23
N ARG A 183 -0.73 8.61 -24.72
CA ARG A 183 -2.18 8.54 -24.85
C ARG A 183 -2.81 8.11 -23.53
N PHE A 184 -3.87 8.82 -23.13
CA PHE A 184 -4.56 8.58 -21.86
C PHE A 184 -4.99 7.11 -21.68
N GLU A 185 -5.57 6.48 -22.71
CA GLU A 185 -6.04 5.10 -22.63
C GLU A 185 -4.88 4.11 -22.38
N ASP A 186 -3.74 4.34 -23.04
CA ASP A 186 -2.55 3.51 -22.92
C ASP A 186 -1.88 3.72 -21.55
N VAL A 187 -1.92 4.94 -21.00
CA VAL A 187 -1.46 5.24 -19.64
C VAL A 187 -2.29 4.48 -18.61
N VAL A 188 -3.63 4.49 -18.73
CA VAL A 188 -4.52 3.74 -17.83
C VAL A 188 -4.20 2.23 -17.91
N ILE A 189 -4.00 1.68 -19.11
CA ILE A 189 -3.60 0.27 -19.28
C ILE A 189 -2.24 0.02 -18.61
N ARG A 190 -1.26 0.90 -18.82
CA ARG A 190 0.10 0.74 -18.30
C ARG A 190 0.14 0.79 -16.78
N LEU A 191 -0.60 1.70 -16.15
CA LEU A 191 -0.72 1.81 -14.70
C LEU A 191 -1.53 0.65 -14.10
N LYS A 192 -2.58 0.18 -14.77
CA LYS A 192 -3.31 -1.04 -14.36
C LYS A 192 -2.42 -2.29 -14.38
N ALA A 193 -1.47 -2.35 -15.31
CA ALA A 193 -0.52 -3.47 -15.43
C ALA A 193 0.69 -3.33 -14.48
N SER A 194 0.84 -2.22 -13.77
CA SER A 194 1.89 -2.01 -12.78
C SER A 194 1.38 -2.26 -11.36
N GLU A 195 2.22 -2.00 -10.36
CA GLU A 195 1.84 -2.05 -8.95
C GLU A 195 0.70 -1.07 -8.61
N PHE A 196 0.42 -0.11 -9.48
CA PHE A 196 -0.68 0.82 -9.31
C PHE A 196 -2.06 0.18 -9.55
N GLY A 197 -2.16 -0.93 -10.29
CA GLY A 197 -3.43 -1.58 -10.63
C GLY A 197 -4.18 -2.20 -9.46
N GLN A 198 -3.49 -2.50 -8.36
CA GLN A 198 -4.09 -2.94 -7.09
C GLN A 198 -3.58 -2.10 -5.92
N ALA A 199 -3.35 -0.81 -6.17
CA ALA A 199 -2.82 0.11 -5.19
C ALA A 199 -3.77 0.26 -4.00
N ARG A 200 -3.18 0.36 -2.82
CA ARG A 200 -3.91 0.72 -1.60
C ARG A 200 -4.11 2.23 -1.52
N GLU A 201 -5.07 2.65 -0.71
CA GLU A 201 -5.40 4.06 -0.50
C GLU A 201 -4.16 4.92 -0.16
N SER A 202 -3.22 4.40 0.63
CA SER A 202 -1.97 5.11 0.97
C SER A 202 -1.07 5.32 -0.24
N LEU A 203 -0.88 4.30 -1.09
CA LEU A 203 -0.09 4.41 -2.32
C LEU A 203 -0.78 5.31 -3.34
N ILE A 204 -2.11 5.24 -3.46
CA ILE A 204 -2.89 6.13 -4.34
C ILE A 204 -2.69 7.58 -3.93
N LYS A 205 -2.84 7.89 -2.63
CA LYS A 205 -2.65 9.24 -2.09
C LYS A 205 -1.22 9.73 -2.30
N ALA A 206 -0.22 8.89 -2.01
CA ALA A 206 1.18 9.25 -2.19
C ALA A 206 1.53 9.48 -3.66
N PHE A 207 1.04 8.63 -4.57
CA PHE A 207 1.23 8.79 -6.01
C PHE A 207 0.59 10.09 -6.53
N VAL A 208 -0.64 10.40 -6.13
CA VAL A 208 -1.31 11.67 -6.47
C VAL A 208 -0.52 12.87 -5.97
N ASP A 209 -0.09 12.86 -4.70
CA ASP A 209 0.73 13.94 -4.14
C ASP A 209 2.04 14.10 -4.93
N THR A 210 2.70 12.99 -5.26
CA THR A 210 3.95 12.99 -6.03
C THR A 210 3.74 13.57 -7.43
N MET A 211 2.73 13.14 -8.18
CA MET A 211 2.47 13.68 -9.53
C MET A 211 2.26 15.20 -9.52
N ILE A 212 1.64 15.73 -8.46
CA ILE A 212 1.33 17.16 -8.30
C ILE A 212 2.55 17.97 -7.84
N TYR A 213 3.26 17.51 -6.80
CA TYR A 213 4.35 18.31 -6.22
C TYR A 213 5.67 18.14 -6.98
N GLN A 214 5.99 16.94 -7.45
CA GLN A 214 7.24 16.70 -8.16
C GLN A 214 7.24 17.22 -9.60
N SER A 215 6.07 17.50 -10.19
CA SER A 215 5.97 18.11 -11.51
C SER A 215 6.42 19.57 -11.54
N VAL A 216 6.42 20.24 -10.38
CA VAL A 216 6.84 21.64 -10.19
C VAL A 216 8.11 21.79 -9.35
N GLU A 217 8.74 20.68 -8.96
CA GLU A 217 9.96 20.66 -8.16
C GLU A 217 11.20 20.60 -9.06
N GLU A 218 11.99 21.68 -9.10
CA GLU A 218 13.24 21.73 -9.86
C GLU A 218 14.19 20.60 -9.43
N GLY A 219 14.70 19.85 -10.41
CA GLY A 219 15.61 18.71 -10.18
C GLY A 219 14.93 17.36 -10.00
N SER A 220 13.59 17.32 -9.98
CA SER A 220 12.82 16.07 -10.05
C SER A 220 12.82 15.45 -11.45
N ASP A 221 12.77 14.12 -11.53
CA ASP A 221 12.57 13.37 -12.79
C ASP A 221 11.20 13.65 -13.44
N LEU A 222 10.24 14.18 -12.66
CA LEU A 222 8.91 14.56 -13.13
C LEU A 222 8.78 16.04 -13.45
N TYR A 223 9.82 16.84 -13.20
CA TYR A 223 9.78 18.28 -13.39
C TYR A 223 9.39 18.63 -14.82
N LEU A 224 8.29 19.38 -14.98
CA LEU A 224 7.74 19.82 -16.26
C LEU A 224 7.38 18.67 -17.22
N ASN A 225 7.17 17.45 -16.70
CA ASN A 225 6.87 16.28 -17.51
C ASN A 225 5.35 16.08 -17.64
N MET A 226 4.81 16.24 -18.85
CA MET A 226 3.38 16.03 -19.14
C MET A 226 2.88 14.63 -18.80
N SER A 227 3.76 13.63 -18.75
CA SER A 227 3.43 12.27 -18.30
C SER A 227 2.90 12.26 -16.86
N ALA A 228 3.37 13.17 -16.00
CA ALA A 228 2.88 13.31 -14.63
C ALA A 228 1.42 13.79 -14.60
N VAL A 229 1.06 14.75 -15.45
CA VAL A 229 -0.32 15.27 -15.57
C VAL A 229 -1.27 14.18 -16.08
N ILE A 230 -0.85 13.43 -17.10
CA ILE A 230 -1.65 12.33 -17.66
C ILE A 230 -1.76 11.17 -16.66
N ALA A 231 -0.69 10.86 -15.93
CA ALA A 231 -0.72 9.86 -14.87
C ALA A 231 -1.62 10.27 -13.70
N LEU A 232 -1.65 11.57 -13.33
CA LEU A 232 -2.60 12.10 -12.35
C LEU A 232 -4.05 11.90 -12.82
N HIS A 233 -4.34 12.22 -14.09
CA HIS A 233 -5.67 12.00 -14.67
C HIS A 233 -6.05 10.51 -14.64
N ALA A 234 -5.16 9.64 -15.09
CA ALA A 234 -5.38 8.19 -15.04
C ALA A 234 -5.60 7.67 -13.61
N SER A 235 -4.96 8.30 -12.61
CA SER A 235 -5.17 7.95 -11.20
C SER A 235 -6.58 8.27 -10.73
N ILE A 236 -7.12 9.41 -11.16
CA ILE A 236 -8.50 9.83 -10.85
C ILE A 236 -9.49 8.88 -11.50
N GLU A 237 -9.25 8.46 -12.75
CA GLU A 237 -10.09 7.49 -13.45
C GLU A 237 -10.08 6.12 -12.77
N MET A 238 -8.90 5.62 -12.38
CA MET A 238 -8.77 4.32 -11.73
C MET A 238 -9.34 4.28 -10.31
N TYR A 239 -9.19 5.37 -9.54
CA TYR A 239 -9.48 5.40 -8.11
C TYR A 239 -10.26 6.65 -7.69
N ARG A 240 -11.37 6.93 -8.38
CA ARG A 240 -12.14 8.18 -8.24
C ARG A 240 -12.47 8.57 -6.79
N GLU A 241 -12.91 7.61 -5.96
CA GLU A 241 -13.27 7.88 -4.56
C GLU A 241 -12.10 8.37 -3.68
N THR A 242 -10.86 7.99 -4.03
CA THR A 242 -9.66 8.32 -3.24
C THR A 242 -8.82 9.41 -3.90
N ALA A 243 -8.53 9.27 -5.19
CA ALA A 243 -7.61 10.13 -5.93
C ALA A 243 -8.22 11.51 -6.22
N PHE A 244 -9.50 11.58 -6.60
CA PHE A 244 -10.17 12.83 -6.94
C PHE A 244 -10.22 13.84 -5.77
N PRO A 245 -10.76 13.51 -4.58
CA PRO A 245 -10.76 14.44 -3.45
C PRO A 245 -9.34 14.79 -2.98
N ARG A 246 -8.37 13.88 -3.14
CA ARG A 246 -6.97 14.14 -2.81
C ARG A 246 -6.34 15.15 -3.77
N ALA A 247 -6.57 15.00 -5.07
CA ALA A 247 -6.06 15.91 -6.10
C ALA A 247 -6.57 17.33 -5.89
N ILE A 248 -7.89 17.51 -5.70
CA ILE A 248 -8.49 18.82 -5.37
C ILE A 248 -7.82 19.44 -4.15
N GLN A 249 -7.66 18.66 -3.08
CA GLN A 249 -7.04 19.13 -1.84
C GLN A 249 -5.60 19.60 -2.06
N GLN A 250 -4.79 18.90 -2.85
CA GLN A 250 -3.38 19.26 -3.04
C GLN A 250 -3.20 20.40 -4.05
N ILE A 251 -3.94 20.41 -5.16
CA ILE A 251 -3.89 21.48 -6.16
C ILE A 251 -4.26 22.81 -5.50
N ASN A 252 -5.34 22.84 -4.69
CA ASN A 252 -5.72 24.07 -3.97
C ASN A 252 -4.67 24.54 -2.96
N LYS A 253 -3.88 23.61 -2.38
CA LYS A 253 -2.75 23.95 -1.49
C LYS A 253 -1.50 24.40 -2.25
N LEU A 254 -1.32 23.92 -3.48
CA LEU A 254 -0.14 24.15 -4.30
C LEU A 254 -0.21 25.53 -4.97
N ILE A 255 -1.31 25.85 -5.66
CA ILE A 255 -1.45 27.06 -6.50
C ILE A 255 -0.98 28.35 -5.78
N PRO A 256 -1.38 28.64 -4.53
CA PRO A 256 -0.97 29.89 -3.85
C PRO A 256 0.54 30.00 -3.57
N LYS A 257 1.29 28.90 -3.70
CA LYS A 257 2.72 28.82 -3.39
C LYS A 257 3.60 28.72 -4.64
N LEU A 258 3.00 28.59 -5.82
CA LEU A 258 3.74 28.46 -7.06
C LEU A 258 4.38 29.78 -7.46
N ALA A 259 5.63 29.70 -7.92
CA ALA A 259 6.24 30.78 -8.68
C ALA A 259 5.63 30.83 -10.09
N ASP A 260 5.61 32.01 -10.71
CA ASP A 260 4.99 32.25 -12.02
C ASP A 260 5.46 31.25 -13.09
N GLN A 261 6.75 30.90 -13.11
CA GLN A 261 7.33 29.94 -14.06
C GLN A 261 6.78 28.51 -13.97
N HIS A 262 6.12 28.15 -12.86
CA HIS A 262 5.52 26.82 -12.63
C HIS A 262 3.99 26.81 -12.74
N MET A 263 3.36 27.98 -12.92
CA MET A 263 1.91 28.13 -12.95
C MET A 263 1.25 27.36 -14.09
N TRP A 264 1.97 27.16 -15.20
CA TRP A 264 1.49 26.40 -16.35
C TRP A 264 1.23 24.92 -16.03
N VAL A 265 1.95 24.31 -15.09
CA VAL A 265 1.75 22.90 -14.71
C VAL A 265 0.43 22.75 -13.96
N ALA A 266 0.18 23.62 -12.98
CA ALA A 266 -1.09 23.65 -12.27
C ALA A 266 -2.26 24.01 -13.20
N ALA A 267 -2.04 24.89 -14.18
CA ALA A 267 -3.02 25.14 -15.22
C ALA A 267 -3.29 23.85 -16.02
N ALA A 268 -2.25 23.17 -16.51
CA ALA A 268 -2.39 21.91 -17.24
C ALA A 268 -3.14 20.85 -16.43
N GLU A 269 -2.84 20.68 -15.15
CA GLU A 269 -3.58 19.74 -14.26
C GLU A 269 -5.07 20.07 -14.15
N VAL A 270 -5.42 21.35 -13.97
CA VAL A 270 -6.82 21.79 -13.80
C VAL A 270 -7.60 21.75 -15.11
N PHE A 271 -6.94 22.01 -16.24
CA PHE A 271 -7.59 22.12 -17.55
C PHE A 271 -7.60 20.81 -18.34
N MET A 272 -6.56 19.97 -18.23
CA MET A 272 -6.51 18.65 -18.89
C MET A 272 -7.38 17.60 -18.18
N ILE A 273 -7.89 17.92 -16.98
CA ILE A 273 -8.75 17.06 -16.18
C ILE A 273 -10.05 17.84 -15.91
N PRO A 274 -11.04 17.80 -16.83
CA PRO A 274 -12.21 18.68 -16.80
C PRO A 274 -13.00 18.63 -15.48
N ASP A 275 -13.03 17.44 -14.86
CA ASP A 275 -13.71 17.20 -13.58
C ASP A 275 -13.11 18.00 -12.42
N LEU A 276 -11.82 18.38 -12.46
CA LEU A 276 -11.18 19.14 -11.38
C LEU A 276 -11.60 20.62 -11.39
N ARG A 277 -11.76 21.21 -12.57
CA ARG A 277 -12.06 22.65 -12.74
C ARG A 277 -13.24 23.17 -11.90
N PRO A 278 -14.42 22.53 -11.83
CA PRO A 278 -15.51 23.03 -11.00
C PRO A 278 -15.20 23.01 -9.50
N GLU A 279 -14.32 22.11 -9.05
CA GLU A 279 -13.99 21.84 -7.65
C GLU A 279 -12.79 22.65 -7.11
N ILE A 280 -12.00 23.29 -7.98
CA ILE A 280 -10.95 24.21 -7.57
C ILE A 280 -11.55 25.50 -6.98
N ASP A 281 -10.95 26.01 -5.90
CA ASP A 281 -11.41 27.20 -5.21
C ASP A 281 -11.50 28.40 -6.14
N LEU A 282 -12.52 29.24 -5.98
CA LEU A 282 -12.74 30.44 -6.81
C LEU A 282 -11.51 31.36 -6.88
N ALA A 283 -10.81 31.53 -5.75
CA ALA A 283 -9.59 32.33 -5.70
C ALA A 283 -8.48 31.75 -6.59
N ASN A 284 -8.24 30.44 -6.51
CA ASN A 284 -7.22 29.76 -7.30
C ASN A 284 -7.57 29.76 -8.80
N ARG A 285 -8.85 29.59 -9.14
CA ARG A 285 -9.32 29.74 -10.54
C ARG A 285 -9.09 31.14 -11.09
N ALA A 286 -9.34 32.17 -10.29
CA ALA A 286 -9.09 33.56 -10.69
C ALA A 286 -7.58 33.79 -10.93
N THR A 287 -6.72 33.26 -10.06
CA THR A 287 -5.26 33.32 -10.24
C THR A 287 -4.80 32.64 -11.52
N LEU A 288 -5.25 31.40 -11.79
CA LEU A 288 -4.91 30.68 -13.01
C LEU A 288 -5.41 31.39 -14.27
N SER A 289 -6.64 31.90 -14.24
CA SER A 289 -7.22 32.63 -15.38
C SER A 289 -6.43 33.90 -15.68
N ARG A 290 -6.06 34.66 -14.63
CA ARG A 290 -5.26 35.88 -14.76
C ARG A 290 -3.85 35.59 -15.29
N TRP A 291 -3.25 34.48 -14.88
CA TRP A 291 -1.95 34.04 -15.39
C TRP A 291 -2.04 33.72 -16.90
N ILE A 292 -3.06 32.96 -17.33
CA ILE A 292 -3.27 32.65 -18.76
C ILE A 292 -3.43 33.93 -19.60
N GLU A 293 -4.22 34.91 -19.12
CA GLU A 293 -4.41 36.20 -19.80
C GLU A 293 -3.11 36.99 -19.99
N ASN A 294 -2.17 36.89 -19.05
CA ASN A 294 -0.92 37.64 -19.09
C ASN A 294 0.16 36.99 -19.98
N GLU A 295 0.05 35.69 -20.24
CA GLU A 295 1.05 34.88 -20.94
C GLU A 295 0.69 34.63 -22.42
N GLU A 296 -0.25 35.37 -23.03
CA GLU A 296 -0.72 35.19 -24.42
C GLU A 296 0.39 35.25 -25.52
N GLY A 297 1.65 35.50 -25.17
CA GLY A 297 2.83 35.40 -26.06
C GLY A 297 3.79 34.24 -25.78
N ASP A 298 3.58 33.45 -24.72
CA ASP A 298 4.45 32.33 -24.33
C ASP A 298 3.90 30.99 -24.88
N LEU A 299 4.81 30.12 -25.32
CA LEU A 299 4.49 28.85 -25.96
C LEU A 299 3.72 27.90 -25.02
N ALA A 300 3.96 28.01 -23.71
CA ALA A 300 3.29 27.24 -22.67
C ALA A 300 1.81 27.63 -22.51
N ALA A 301 1.52 28.93 -22.40
CA ALA A 301 0.15 29.43 -22.34
C ALA A 301 -0.59 29.23 -23.68
N SER A 302 0.13 29.32 -24.81
CA SER A 302 -0.41 28.97 -26.13
C SER A 302 -0.76 27.48 -26.24
N SER A 303 -0.01 26.58 -25.61
CA SER A 303 -0.27 25.14 -25.61
C SER A 303 -1.44 24.77 -24.69
N VAL A 304 -1.55 25.44 -23.54
CA VAL A 304 -2.74 25.34 -22.66
C VAL A 304 -3.98 25.89 -23.38
N ASN A 305 -3.89 27.06 -24.03
CA ASN A 305 -4.97 27.61 -24.84
C ASN A 305 -5.31 26.75 -26.07
N PHE A 306 -4.33 26.12 -26.72
CA PHE A 306 -4.58 25.18 -27.80
C PHE A 306 -5.32 23.94 -27.29
N ALA A 307 -4.91 23.37 -26.15
CA ALA A 307 -5.64 22.29 -25.49
C ALA A 307 -7.07 22.70 -25.10
N LEU A 308 -7.29 23.97 -24.72
CA LEU A 308 -8.61 24.55 -24.45
C LEU A 308 -9.49 24.76 -25.71
N SER A 309 -8.89 24.78 -26.90
CA SER A 309 -9.60 25.00 -28.18
C SER A 309 -9.97 23.71 -28.90
N VAL A 310 -9.56 22.57 -28.36
CA VAL A 310 -9.92 21.23 -28.84
C VAL A 310 -10.95 20.64 -27.87
N ASP A 311 -12.12 21.27 -27.84
CA ASP A 311 -13.40 20.71 -27.36
C ASP A 311 -14.54 21.30 -28.21
#